data_AF-A0A6P5WNP0-F1
#
_entry.id   AF-A0A6P5WNP0-F1
#
_cell.length_a   1.000
_cell.length_b   1.000
_cell.length_c   1.000
_cell.angle_alpha   90.00
_cell.angle_beta   90.00
_cell.angle_gamma   90.00
#
_symmetry.space_group_name_H-M   'P 1'
#
loop_
_entity.id
_entity.type
_entity.pdbx_description
1 polymer ?
#
loop_
_entity_poly.entity_id
_entity_poly.type
_entity_poly.pdbx_seq_one_letter_code
_entity_poly.pdbx_strand_id
1 'polypeptide(L)'
;MLGLLRFQILDSLFFLNSASLKRAVPASIEFVDIAGLVKGASQGEGLGNKFLWHIRQVDSILQVVCSFEDNDIVLVNGKVDPKTDIDVINLKLVFSDLDQVSYDNFVAVGSLAAAREKGLLRSEGKDYVVQGDVIPLRFNV
;
A
#
# COMPACT_ATOMS: atom_id res chain seq x y z
N MET A 1 12.51 -3.36 17.68
CA MET A 1 13.57 -3.86 18.58
C MET A 1 13.87 -5.36 18.40
N LEU A 2 12.91 -6.21 18.04
CA LEU A 2 13.12 -7.66 17.79
C LEU A 2 13.88 -8.01 16.48
N GLY A 3 13.82 -7.16 15.44
CA GLY A 3 14.50 -7.41 14.16
C GLY A 3 16.03 -7.29 14.22
N LEU A 4 16.55 -6.25 14.89
CA LEU A 4 18.00 -6.04 15.07
C LEU A 4 18.65 -7.15 15.91
N LEU A 5 17.95 -7.64 16.93
CA LEU A 5 18.39 -8.77 17.74
C LEU A 5 18.58 -10.05 16.90
N ARG A 6 17.71 -10.30 15.91
CA ARG A 6 17.78 -11.52 15.09
C ARG A 6 18.97 -11.51 14.12
N PHE A 7 19.33 -10.36 13.57
CA PHE A 7 20.53 -10.20 12.73
C PHE A 7 21.82 -10.32 13.56
N GLN A 8 21.90 -9.67 14.72
CA GLN A 8 23.07 -9.79 15.60
C GLN A 8 23.28 -11.23 16.11
N ILE A 9 22.21 -11.99 16.36
CA ILE A 9 22.31 -13.40 16.77
C ILE A 9 22.89 -14.27 15.64
N LEU A 10 22.50 -14.03 14.38
CA LEU A 10 23.04 -14.75 13.22
C LEU A 10 24.53 -14.45 12.99
N ASP A 11 24.92 -13.19 13.12
CA ASP A 11 26.32 -12.77 13.03
C ASP A 11 27.14 -13.37 14.19
N SER A 12 26.58 -13.38 15.40
CA SER A 12 27.22 -13.97 16.59
C SER A 12 27.35 -15.50 16.49
N LEU A 13 26.34 -16.19 15.93
CA LEU A 13 26.37 -17.64 15.68
C LEU A 13 27.41 -18.02 14.62
N PHE A 14 27.54 -17.21 13.56
CA PHE A 14 28.62 -17.38 12.58
C PHE A 14 29.99 -17.23 13.24
N PHE A 15 30.16 -16.22 14.10
CA PHE A 15 31.40 -15.98 14.82
C PHE A 15 31.78 -17.11 15.78
N LEU A 16 30.80 -17.62 16.54
CA LEU A 16 30.97 -18.73 17.50
C LEU A 16 31.24 -20.09 16.83
N ASN A 17 30.83 -20.28 15.58
CA ASN A 17 30.92 -21.57 14.86
C ASN A 17 31.85 -21.52 13.63
N SER A 18 32.73 -20.51 13.60
CA SER A 18 33.71 -20.22 12.55
C SER A 18 34.75 -21.34 12.32
N ALA A 19 34.86 -22.31 13.24
CA ALA A 19 35.72 -23.48 13.09
C ALA A 19 35.08 -24.64 12.29
N SER A 20 33.74 -24.68 12.12
CA SER A 20 33.05 -25.77 11.41
C SER A 20 32.24 -25.32 10.18
N LEU A 21 31.96 -24.02 10.03
CA LEU A 21 31.23 -23.45 8.90
C LEU A 21 32.17 -23.13 7.73
N LYS A 22 31.96 -23.82 6.59
CA LYS A 22 32.74 -23.61 5.36
C LYS A 22 32.29 -22.39 4.55
N ARG A 23 31.05 -21.90 4.77
CA ARG A 23 30.45 -20.78 4.04
C ARG A 23 29.23 -20.23 4.77
N ALA A 24 29.15 -18.90 4.93
CA ALA A 24 27.92 -18.23 5.33
C ALA A 24 27.01 -18.04 4.11
N VAL A 25 25.72 -18.31 4.26
CA VAL A 25 24.69 -17.97 3.27
C VAL A 25 23.75 -16.93 3.90
N PRO A 26 23.77 -15.67 3.46
CA PRO A 26 22.88 -14.65 4.01
C PRO A 26 21.43 -14.89 3.58
N ALA A 27 20.49 -14.36 4.36
CA ALA A 27 19.11 -14.23 3.91
C ALA A 27 19.02 -13.14 2.82
N SER A 28 18.31 -13.42 1.74
CA SER A 28 18.01 -12.44 0.70
C SER A 28 16.65 -11.78 0.93
N ILE A 29 16.57 -10.48 0.68
CA ILE A 29 15.32 -9.71 0.64
C ILE A 29 15.25 -9.06 -0.74
N GLU A 30 14.09 -9.12 -1.39
CA GLU A 30 13.82 -8.42 -2.64
C GLU A 30 13.10 -7.10 -2.36
N PHE A 31 13.57 -6.02 -3.00
CA PHE A 31 12.95 -4.71 -2.91
C PHE A 31 12.31 -4.37 -4.24
N VAL A 32 11.01 -4.06 -4.21
CA VAL A 32 10.26 -3.56 -5.36
C VAL A 32 10.04 -2.07 -5.15
N ASP A 33 10.50 -1.25 -6.10
CA ASP A 33 10.23 0.18 -6.09
C ASP A 33 8.81 0.45 -6.60
N ILE A 34 7.98 1.04 -5.75
CA ILE A 34 6.58 1.31 -6.04
C ILE A 34 6.41 2.82 -6.23
N ALA A 35 6.22 3.25 -7.48
CA ALA A 35 6.05 4.66 -7.84
C ALA A 35 4.89 5.32 -7.07
N GLY A 36 5.09 6.42 -6.35
CA GLY A 36 4.06 6.97 -5.45
C GLY A 36 2.68 7.28 -6.08
N LEU A 37 1.63 7.25 -5.24
CA LEU A 37 0.26 7.65 -5.59
C LEU A 37 0.20 9.14 -5.94
N VAL A 38 0.30 9.47 -7.23
CA VAL A 38 0.02 10.80 -7.76
C VAL A 38 -1.48 11.12 -7.72
N LYS A 39 -1.83 12.40 -7.47
CA LYS A 39 -3.22 12.88 -7.56
C LYS A 39 -3.77 12.50 -8.95
N GLY A 40 -4.92 11.82 -8.99
CA GLY A 40 -5.55 11.34 -10.24
C GLY A 40 -5.57 9.82 -10.43
N ALA A 41 -4.86 9.05 -9.60
CA ALA A 41 -4.87 7.58 -9.66
C ALA A 41 -6.26 6.93 -9.50
N SER A 42 -7.21 7.59 -8.82
CA SER A 42 -8.58 7.11 -8.59
C SER A 42 -9.54 7.33 -9.78
N GLN A 43 -9.19 8.20 -10.74
CA GLN A 43 -10.05 8.52 -11.90
C GLN A 43 -9.77 7.62 -13.13
N GLY A 44 -8.97 6.56 -12.98
CA GLY A 44 -8.66 5.62 -14.06
C GLY A 44 -7.69 6.14 -15.14
N GLU A 45 -7.41 7.44 -15.18
CA GLU A 45 -6.43 8.06 -16.06
C GLU A 45 -5.02 8.01 -15.46
N GLY A 46 -4.36 6.85 -15.51
CA GLY A 46 -2.92 6.74 -15.24
C GLY A 46 -2.44 5.45 -14.56
N LEU A 47 -1.15 5.46 -14.18
CA LEU A 47 -0.39 4.36 -13.55
C LEU A 47 -0.99 3.79 -12.25
N GLY A 48 -2.12 4.32 -11.75
CA GLY A 48 -2.78 3.89 -10.50
C GLY A 48 -3.14 2.41 -10.46
N ASN A 49 -3.64 1.83 -11.56
CA ASN A 49 -3.91 0.39 -11.63
C ASN A 49 -2.63 -0.47 -11.57
N LYS A 50 -1.51 0.04 -12.11
CA LYS A 50 -0.20 -0.63 -12.03
C LYS A 50 0.39 -0.52 -10.62
N PHE A 51 0.17 0.61 -9.95
CA PHE A 51 0.60 0.88 -8.58
C PHE A 51 -0.02 -0.10 -7.57
N LEU A 52 -1.36 -0.19 -7.56
CA LEU A 52 -2.07 -1.08 -6.63
C LEU A 52 -1.79 -2.55 -6.90
N TRP A 53 -1.52 -2.90 -8.16
CA TRP A 53 -1.09 -4.26 -8.52
C TRP A 53 0.27 -4.61 -7.91
N HIS A 54 1.27 -3.71 -7.96
CA HIS A 54 2.57 -3.94 -7.32
C HIS A 54 2.44 -4.10 -5.80
N ILE A 55 1.61 -3.27 -5.14
CA ILE A 55 1.39 -3.39 -3.68
C ILE A 55 0.77 -4.74 -3.31
N ARG A 56 -0.15 -5.26 -4.12
CA ARG A 56 -0.81 -6.55 -3.88
C ARG A 56 0.12 -7.76 -4.08
N GLN A 57 1.31 -7.57 -4.63
CA GLN A 57 2.30 -8.62 -4.85
C GLN A 57 3.42 -8.66 -3.82
N VAL A 58 3.49 -7.69 -2.91
CA VAL A 58 4.53 -7.65 -1.87
C VAL A 58 3.98 -8.11 -0.52
N ASP A 59 4.80 -8.81 0.26
CA ASP A 59 4.43 -9.28 1.61
C ASP A 59 4.48 -8.17 2.66
N SER A 60 5.16 -7.06 2.36
CA SER A 60 5.35 -5.94 3.29
C SER A 60 5.61 -4.64 2.53
N ILE A 61 5.08 -3.54 3.08
CA ILE A 61 5.25 -2.20 2.52
C ILE A 61 6.19 -1.41 3.44
N LEU A 62 7.25 -0.83 2.87
CA LEU A 62 8.10 0.13 3.56
C LEU A 62 7.59 1.54 3.27
N GLN A 63 7.11 2.22 4.30
CA GLN A 63 6.58 3.58 4.17
C GLN A 63 7.67 4.62 4.41
N VAL A 64 8.04 5.36 3.36
CA VAL A 64 9.04 6.43 3.44
C VAL A 64 8.33 7.78 3.57
N VAL A 65 8.64 8.49 4.66
CA VAL A 65 8.03 9.79 4.98
C VAL A 65 9.12 10.81 5.25
N CYS A 66 8.96 12.01 4.70
CA CYS A 66 9.90 13.10 4.90
C CYS A 66 9.72 13.69 6.31
N SER A 67 10.81 13.78 7.07
CA SER A 67 10.82 14.31 8.44
C SER A 67 11.80 15.47 8.65
N PHE A 68 12.19 16.13 7.55
CA PHE A 68 13.09 17.27 7.54
C PHE A 68 12.65 18.26 6.46
N GLU A 69 12.98 19.53 6.66
CA GLU A 69 12.73 20.58 5.67
C GLU A 69 13.92 20.64 4.70
N ASP A 70 13.62 20.64 3.40
CA ASP A 70 14.61 20.79 2.33
C ASP A 70 13.95 21.54 1.17
N ASN A 71 14.68 22.49 0.56
CA ASN A 71 14.19 23.30 -0.55
C ASN A 71 14.02 22.49 -1.84
N ASP A 72 14.66 21.33 -1.95
CA ASP A 72 14.56 20.44 -3.11
C ASP A 72 13.36 19.47 -2.99
N ILE A 73 12.62 19.49 -1.88
CA ILE A 73 11.47 18.60 -1.64
C ILE A 73 10.15 19.35 -1.83
N VAL A 74 9.33 18.88 -2.77
CA VAL A 74 7.98 19.42 -2.99
C VAL A 74 7.02 18.87 -1.94
N LEU A 75 6.55 19.73 -1.04
CA LEU A 75 5.58 19.38 0.00
C LEU A 75 4.16 19.67 -0.49
N VAL A 76 3.29 18.65 -0.49
CA VAL A 76 1.90 18.76 -0.96
C VAL A 76 1.08 19.74 -0.12
N ASN A 77 1.37 19.82 1.18
CA ASN A 77 0.68 20.72 2.14
C ASN A 77 1.57 21.91 2.56
N GLY A 78 2.70 22.14 1.89
CA GLY A 78 3.61 23.27 2.17
C GLY A 78 4.35 23.22 3.50
N LYS A 79 4.19 22.15 4.30
CA LYS A 79 4.88 21.95 5.57
C LYS A 79 5.24 20.47 5.76
N VAL A 80 6.37 20.22 6.40
CA VAL A 80 6.79 18.88 6.84
C VAL A 80 5.96 18.49 8.05
N ASP A 81 5.13 17.46 7.89
CA ASP A 81 4.38 16.84 8.97
C ASP A 81 4.31 15.33 8.77
N PRO A 82 5.28 14.57 9.32
CA PRO A 82 5.36 13.14 9.12
C PRO A 82 4.13 12.39 9.61
N LYS A 83 3.46 12.90 10.66
CA LYS A 83 2.27 12.23 11.21
C LYS A 83 1.12 12.32 10.24
N THR A 84 0.86 13.52 9.73
CA THR A 84 -0.17 13.74 8.72
C THR A 84 0.13 12.95 7.44
N ASP A 85 1.39 12.89 7.01
CA ASP A 85 1.78 12.09 5.85
C ASP A 85 1.53 10.59 6.07
N ILE A 86 1.81 10.09 7.27
CA ILE A 86 1.50 8.71 7.65
C ILE A 86 0.00 8.43 7.56
N ASP A 87 -0.80 9.31 8.15
CA ASP A 87 -2.26 9.19 8.16
C ASP A 87 -2.83 9.26 6.74
N VAL A 88 -2.31 10.13 5.88
CA VAL A 88 -2.73 10.24 4.48
C VAL A 88 -2.42 8.97 3.70
N ILE A 89 -1.23 8.38 3.87
CA ILE A 89 -0.86 7.13 3.20
C ILE A 89 -1.76 5.98 3.68
N ASN A 90 -1.93 5.83 4.99
CA ASN A 90 -2.79 4.77 5.56
C ASN A 90 -4.23 4.89 5.07
N LEU A 91 -4.80 6.11 5.11
CA LEU A 91 -6.16 6.33 4.62
C LEU A 91 -6.27 6.00 3.13
N LYS A 92 -5.31 6.43 2.29
CA LYS A 92 -5.33 6.11 0.86
C LYS A 92 -5.28 4.61 0.58
N LEU A 93 -4.44 3.86 1.31
CA LEU A 93 -4.36 2.41 1.17
C LEU A 93 -5.70 1.75 1.54
N VAL A 94 -6.31 2.16 2.66
CA VAL A 94 -7.63 1.67 3.05
C VAL A 94 -8.69 1.99 2.00
N PHE A 95 -8.77 3.23 1.52
CA PHE A 95 -9.74 3.63 0.49
C PHE A 95 -9.51 2.92 -0.85
N SER A 96 -8.27 2.58 -1.20
CA SER A 96 -7.97 1.84 -2.42
C SER A 96 -8.44 0.37 -2.41
N ASP A 97 -8.68 -0.19 -1.22
CA ASP A 97 -9.25 -1.52 -1.07
C ASP A 97 -10.78 -1.51 -0.99
N LEU A 98 -11.38 -0.35 -0.79
CA LEU A 98 -12.83 -0.17 -0.82
C LEU A 98 -13.29 0.03 -2.27
N ASP A 99 -13.72 -1.05 -2.90
CA ASP A 99 -14.51 -0.97 -4.11
C ASP A 99 -15.92 -0.48 -3.76
N GLN A 100 -16.56 0.27 -4.66
CA GLN A 100 -17.95 0.68 -4.54
C GLN A 100 -18.67 0.68 -5.90
N VAL A 101 -19.99 0.58 -5.84
CA VAL A 101 -20.87 0.65 -7.01
C VAL A 101 -22.11 1.47 -6.64
N SER A 102 -22.63 2.31 -7.55
CA SER A 102 -23.84 3.06 -7.26
C SER A 102 -25.04 2.12 -7.03
N TYR A 103 -25.96 2.50 -6.15
CA TYR A 103 -27.13 1.66 -5.84
C TYR A 103 -27.96 1.32 -7.07
N ASP A 104 -28.19 2.28 -7.97
CA ASP A 104 -28.95 2.05 -9.20
C ASP A 104 -28.29 0.99 -10.10
N ASN A 105 -26.97 1.07 -10.25
CA ASN A 105 -26.21 0.10 -11.03
C ASN A 105 -26.23 -1.28 -10.34
N PHE A 106 -26.09 -1.31 -9.02
CA PHE A 106 -26.15 -2.55 -8.23
C PHE A 106 -27.50 -3.26 -8.37
N VAL A 107 -28.60 -2.51 -8.26
CA VAL A 107 -29.96 -3.04 -8.44
C VAL A 107 -30.16 -3.53 -9.88
N ALA A 108 -29.66 -2.80 -10.87
CA ALA A 108 -29.78 -3.18 -12.28
C ALA A 108 -29.02 -4.49 -12.62
N VAL A 109 -27.88 -4.75 -11.98
CA VAL A 109 -27.11 -5.98 -12.20
C VAL A 109 -27.49 -7.12 -11.24
N GLY A 110 -28.16 -6.83 -10.13
CA GLY A 110 -28.69 -7.78 -9.16
C GLY A 110 -27.66 -8.47 -8.26
N SER A 111 -26.35 -8.34 -8.50
CA SER A 111 -25.31 -8.92 -7.65
C SER A 111 -23.94 -8.22 -7.77
N LEU A 112 -23.10 -8.36 -6.74
CA LEU A 112 -21.73 -7.84 -6.75
C LEU A 112 -20.86 -8.53 -7.80
N ALA A 113 -21.08 -9.82 -8.05
CA ALA A 113 -20.35 -10.58 -9.07
C ALA A 113 -20.63 -10.02 -10.47
N ALA A 114 -21.89 -9.78 -10.80
CA ALA A 114 -22.27 -9.18 -12.07
C ALA A 114 -21.79 -7.73 -12.21
N ALA A 115 -21.77 -6.95 -11.12
CA ALA A 115 -21.19 -5.60 -11.12
C ALA A 115 -19.69 -5.63 -11.45
N ARG A 116 -18.96 -6.61 -10.89
CA ARG A 116 -17.54 -6.79 -11.12
C ARG A 116 -17.22 -7.21 -12.56
N GLU A 117 -17.98 -8.16 -13.11
CA GLU A 117 -17.81 -8.61 -14.50
C GLU A 117 -18.07 -7.48 -15.50
N LYS A 118 -19.01 -6.59 -15.19
CA LYS A 118 -19.33 -5.41 -16.02
C LYS A 118 -18.41 -4.21 -15.77
N GLY A 119 -17.43 -4.32 -14.87
CA GLY A 119 -16.50 -3.23 -14.56
C GLY A 119 -17.15 -2.01 -13.90
N LEU A 120 -18.28 -2.20 -13.18
CA LEU A 120 -19.02 -1.13 -12.51
C LEU A 120 -18.48 -0.79 -11.11
N LEU A 121 -17.56 -1.60 -10.60
CA LEU A 121 -16.85 -1.32 -9.36
C LEU A 121 -15.77 -0.27 -9.60
N ARG A 122 -15.77 0.76 -8.75
CA ARG A 122 -14.79 1.85 -8.75
C ARG A 122 -14.21 2.02 -7.35
N SER A 123 -12.99 2.52 -7.26
CA SER A 123 -12.36 2.90 -5.98
C SER A 123 -12.31 4.41 -5.92
N GLU A 124 -12.80 5.04 -4.86
CA GLU A 124 -12.78 6.50 -4.72
C GLU A 124 -11.79 6.95 -3.65
N GLY A 125 -11.34 8.21 -3.77
CA GLY A 125 -10.42 8.83 -2.81
C GLY A 125 -11.11 9.37 -1.57
N LYS A 126 -10.29 9.86 -0.62
CA LYS A 126 -10.72 10.44 0.67
C LYS A 126 -11.70 11.61 0.54
N ASP A 127 -11.66 12.36 -0.55
CA ASP A 127 -12.49 13.56 -0.77
C ASP A 127 -13.86 13.23 -1.38
N TYR A 128 -14.13 11.96 -1.70
CA TYR A 128 -15.41 11.53 -2.25
C TYR A 128 -16.51 11.47 -1.19
N VAL A 129 -17.66 12.03 -1.51
CA VAL A 129 -18.87 11.97 -0.68
C VAL A 129 -19.76 10.86 -1.22
N VAL A 130 -20.07 9.85 -0.38
CA VAL A 130 -20.92 8.72 -0.76
C VAL A 130 -22.31 9.19 -1.17
N GLN A 131 -22.72 8.85 -2.40
CA GLN A 131 -24.00 9.30 -3.01
C GLN A 131 -25.00 8.14 -3.12
N GLY A 132 -25.15 7.38 -2.05
CA GLY A 132 -25.95 6.15 -2.07
C GLY A 132 -25.25 4.99 -2.77
N ASP A 133 -23.94 4.85 -2.59
CA ASP A 133 -23.17 3.73 -3.12
C ASP A 133 -23.28 2.49 -2.23
N VAL A 134 -23.21 1.32 -2.84
CA VAL A 134 -23.03 0.02 -2.18
C VAL A 134 -21.53 -0.28 -2.10
N ILE A 135 -21.00 -0.37 -0.88
CA ILE A 135 -19.58 -0.60 -0.61
C ILE A 135 -19.39 -2.02 -0.07
N PRO A 136 -18.92 -2.99 -0.87
CA PRO A 136 -18.55 -4.31 -0.39
C PRO A 136 -17.38 -4.27 0.58
N LEU A 137 -17.64 -4.60 1.85
CA LEU A 137 -16.57 -4.83 2.84
C LEU A 137 -16.04 -6.26 2.68
N ARG A 138 -14.74 -6.37 2.36
CA ARG A 138 -14.04 -7.65 2.31
C ARG A 138 -13.55 -8.00 3.72
N PHE A 139 -14.11 -9.04 4.32
CA PHE A 139 -13.57 -9.64 5.52
C PHE A 139 -12.53 -10.69 5.10
N ASN A 140 -11.29 -10.55 5.56
CA ASN A 140 -10.31 -11.62 5.48
C ASN A 140 -10.52 -12.50 6.73
N VAL A 141 -11.09 -13.69 6.56
CA VAL A 141 -11.26 -14.71 7.61
C VAL A 141 -10.13 -15.72 7.51
#